data_AF-X1SF46-F1
#
_entry.id   AF-X1SF46-F1
#
_cell.length_a   1.000
_cell.length_b   1.000
_cell.length_c   1.000
_cell.angle_alpha   90.00
_cell.angle_beta   90.00
_cell.angle_gamma   90.00
#
_symmetry.space_group_name_H-M   'P 1'
#
loop_
_entity.id
_entity.type
_entity.pdbx_description
1 polymer ?
#
loop_
_entity_poly.entity_id
_entity_poly.type
_entity_poly.pdbx_seq_one_letter_code
_entity_poly.pdbx_strand_id
1 'polypeptide(L)'
;MPLIDQVLYVEGAQVGVSWQFKAKVFVEDPAGSMNWRRATAGEVEVEFKYLGEWWEFPYLMETLMTDAAGNITFTGSWLSGSYTMEATHQ
;
A
#
# COMPACT_ATOMS: atom_id res chain seq x y z
N MET A 1 6.77 19.56 -9.46
CA MET A 1 6.47 18.19 -8.99
C MET A 1 6.21 18.32 -7.50
N PRO A 2 4.99 18.09 -7.00
CA PRO A 2 4.76 18.14 -5.55
C PRO A 2 5.53 16.99 -4.91
N LEU A 3 6.25 17.29 -3.84
CA LEU A 3 6.89 16.29 -3.00
C LEU A 3 5.77 15.64 -2.18
N ILE A 4 5.28 14.47 -2.63
CA ILE A 4 4.24 13.73 -1.92
C ILE A 4 4.92 12.90 -0.85
N ASP A 5 4.85 13.35 0.40
CA ASP A 5 5.34 12.59 1.56
C ASP A 5 4.25 11.57 1.97
N GLN A 6 4.21 10.42 1.29
CA GLN A 6 3.23 9.36 1.56
C GLN A 6 3.65 8.57 2.81
N VAL A 7 3.05 8.85 3.96
CA VAL A 7 3.21 7.99 5.15
C VAL A 7 2.28 6.79 5.00
N LEU A 8 2.77 5.75 4.33
CA LEU A 8 2.10 4.45 4.28
C LEU A 8 2.35 3.73 5.61
N TYR A 9 1.32 3.62 6.45
CA TYR A 9 1.41 2.80 7.66
C TYR A 9 1.13 1.34 7.29
N VAL A 10 2.18 0.51 7.31
CA VAL A 10 2.09 -0.93 7.01
C VAL A 10 2.18 -1.72 8.31
N GLU A 11 1.11 -2.44 8.64
CA GLU A 11 1.15 -3.49 9.65
C GLU A 11 1.15 -4.85 8.95
N GLY A 12 2.24 -5.60 9.11
CA GLY A 12 2.28 -7.03 8.79
C GLY A 12 1.78 -7.81 10.00
N ALA A 13 0.65 -8.51 9.86
CA ALA A 13 0.14 -9.43 10.87
C ALA A 13 0.11 -10.85 10.31
N GLN A 14 0.72 -11.79 11.03
CA GLN A 14 0.56 -13.21 10.70
C GLN A 14 -0.83 -13.66 11.14
N VAL A 15 -1.65 -14.15 10.20
CA VAL A 15 -2.99 -14.69 10.48
C VAL A 15 -2.98 -16.17 10.11
N GLY A 16 -2.69 -17.03 11.10
CA GLY A 16 -2.52 -18.47 10.89
C GLY A 16 -1.21 -18.80 10.16
N VAL A 17 -1.29 -19.51 9.03
CA VAL A 17 -0.13 -19.84 8.17
C VAL A 17 0.09 -18.83 7.03
N SER A 18 -0.75 -17.80 6.95
CA SER A 18 -0.74 -16.80 5.89
C SER A 18 -0.36 -15.43 6.45
N TRP A 19 0.33 -14.64 5.64
CA TRP A 19 0.71 -13.28 5.97
C TRP A 19 -0.39 -12.33 5.48
N GLN A 20 -0.82 -11.40 6.33
CA GLN A 20 -1.75 -10.34 5.97
C GLN A 20 -1.03 -9.00 6.06
N PHE A 21 -1.07 -8.22 4.99
CA PHE A 21 -0.54 -6.86 4.97
C PHE A 21 -1.68 -5.86 4.84
N LYS A 22 -1.70 -4.87 5.73
CA LYS A 22 -2.72 -3.81 5.73
C LYS A 22 -2.06 -2.46 5.57
N ALA A 23 -2.69 -1.61 4.77
CA ALA A 23 -2.30 -0.22 4.60
C ALA A 23 -3.49 0.70 4.86
N LYS A 24 -3.21 1.87 5.42
CA LYS A 24 -4.13 3.00 5.51
C LYS A 24 -3.56 4.15 4.72
N VAL A 25 -4.36 4.67 3.79
CA VAL A 25 -3.93 5.68 2.83
C VAL A 25 -4.56 7.02 3.16
N PHE A 26 -3.73 8.05 3.18
CA PHE A 26 -4.13 9.44 3.37
C PHE A 26 -3.68 10.24 2.15
N VAL A 27 -4.52 11.19 1.76
CA VAL A 27 -4.28 12.11 0.65
C VAL A 27 -4.38 13.54 1.15
N GLU A 28 -3.57 14.41 0.56
CA GLU A 28 -3.62 15.84 0.82
C GLU A 28 -4.71 16.48 -0.05
N ASP A 29 -5.63 17.25 0.55
CA ASP A 29 -6.79 17.81 -0.14
C ASP A 29 -7.09 19.26 0.29
N PRO A 30 -6.95 20.26 -0.61
CA PRO A 30 -6.39 20.16 -1.97
C PRO A 30 -4.87 19.95 -1.94
N ALA A 31 -4.28 19.49 -3.04
CA ALA A 31 -2.83 19.29 -3.15
C ALA A 31 -2.04 20.55 -2.79
N GLY A 32 -1.02 20.41 -1.93
CA GLY A 32 -0.22 21.51 -1.38
C GLY A 32 -0.86 22.31 -0.25
N SER A 33 -2.01 21.88 0.30
CA SER A 33 -2.70 22.58 1.41
C SER A 33 -2.23 22.19 2.81
N MET A 34 -1.44 21.12 2.94
CA MET A 34 -1.09 20.41 4.17
C MET A 34 -2.29 19.84 4.95
N ASN A 35 -3.49 19.84 4.35
CA ASN A 35 -4.67 19.23 4.94
C ASN A 35 -4.76 17.77 4.51
N TRP A 36 -4.50 16.87 5.46
CA TRP A 36 -4.53 15.43 5.22
C TRP A 36 -5.90 14.86 5.56
N ARG A 37 -6.49 14.13 4.63
CA ARG A 37 -7.69 13.33 4.86
C ARG A 37 -7.47 11.88 4.45
N ARG A 38 -8.36 10.99 4.86
CA ARG A 38 -8.35 9.62 4.36
C ARG A 38 -8.68 9.60 2.86
N ALA A 39 -8.03 8.70 2.13
CA ALA A 39 -8.42 8.38 0.77
C ALA A 39 -9.85 7.82 0.76
N THR A 40 -10.60 8.14 -0.28
CA THR A 40 -11.96 7.63 -0.51
C THR A 40 -11.92 6.38 -1.40
N ALA A 41 -13.08 5.76 -1.60
CA ALA A 41 -13.16 4.52 -2.38
C ALA A 41 -12.70 4.75 -3.82
N GLY A 42 -11.70 4.00 -4.28
CA GLY A 42 -11.19 4.09 -5.64
C GLY A 42 -10.28 5.29 -5.92
N GLU A 43 -9.88 6.06 -4.91
CA GLU A 43 -9.09 7.28 -5.09
C GLU A 43 -7.59 7.00 -5.21
N VAL A 44 -7.09 5.99 -4.49
CA VAL A 44 -5.68 5.59 -4.54
C VAL A 44 -5.59 4.12 -4.89
N GLU A 45 -4.74 3.83 -5.86
CA GLU A 45 -4.30 2.48 -6.20
C GLU A 45 -3.04 2.15 -5.41
N VAL A 46 -2.97 0.97 -4.80
CA VAL A 46 -1.76 0.47 -4.14
C VAL A 46 -1.33 -0.84 -4.77
N GLU A 47 -0.09 -0.85 -5.22
CA GLU A 47 0.60 -2.01 -5.76
C GLU A 47 1.41 -2.69 -4.65
N PHE A 48 1.21 -3.99 -4.46
CA PHE A 48 2.00 -4.82 -3.56
C PHE A 48 3.01 -5.65 -4.35
N LYS A 49 4.30 -5.46 -4.06
CA LYS A 49 5.41 -6.09 -4.79
C LYS A 49 6.27 -6.92 -3.85
N TYR A 50 6.67 -8.10 -4.33
CA TYR A 50 7.73 -8.86 -3.70
C TYR A 50 9.07 -8.39 -4.24
N LEU A 51 9.97 -7.97 -3.36
CA LEU A 51 11.33 -7.58 -3.74
C LEU A 51 12.28 -8.78 -3.75
N GLY A 52 12.00 -9.79 -2.91
CA GLY A 52 12.84 -10.97 -2.81
C GLY A 52 14.24 -10.68 -2.27
N GLU A 53 15.16 -11.54 -2.67
CA GLU A 53 16.60 -11.38 -2.39
C GLU A 53 17.26 -10.40 -3.38
N TRP A 54 18.47 -9.93 -3.05
CA TRP A 54 19.20 -8.95 -3.87
C TRP A 54 19.46 -9.38 -5.34
N TRP A 55 19.35 -10.67 -5.64
CA TRP A 55 19.53 -11.25 -6.97
C TRP A 55 18.21 -11.57 -7.69
N GLU A 56 17.07 -11.49 -7.01
CA GLU A 56 15.76 -11.72 -7.59
C GLU A 56 15.24 -10.44 -8.26
N PHE A 57 14.47 -10.61 -9.34
CA PHE A 57 13.76 -9.49 -9.94
C PHE A 57 12.46 -9.26 -9.17
N PRO A 58 12.20 -8.04 -8.69
CA PRO A 58 10.93 -7.72 -8.06
C PRO A 58 9.77 -7.99 -9.01
N TYR A 59 8.67 -8.51 -8.47
CA TYR A 59 7.45 -8.70 -9.25
C TYR A 59 6.21 -8.23 -8.50
N LEU A 60 5.25 -7.74 -9.28
CA LEU A 60 3.94 -7.32 -8.80
C LEU A 60 3.14 -8.55 -8.38
N MET A 61 2.64 -8.52 -7.15
CA MET A 61 1.82 -9.60 -6.61
C MET A 61 0.35 -9.29 -6.78
N GLU A 62 -0.06 -8.09 -6.38
CA GLU A 62 -1.46 -7.69 -6.35
C GLU A 62 -1.57 -6.16 -6.41
N THR A 63 -2.63 -5.68 -7.03
CA THR A 63 -2.98 -4.26 -7.08
C THR A 63 -4.40 -4.09 -6.55
N LEU A 64 -4.58 -3.23 -5.55
CA LEU A 64 -5.88 -2.97 -4.92
C LEU A 64 -6.14 -1.48 -4.84
N MET A 65 -7.43 -1.12 -4.92
CA MET A 65 -7.89 0.24 -4.70
C MET A 65 -8.29 0.45 -3.24
N THR A 66 -8.17 1.69 -2.75
CA THR A 66 -8.65 2.07 -1.42
C THR A 66 -10.15 1.82 -1.26
N ASP A 67 -10.56 1.32 -0.09
CA ASP A 67 -11.97 1.23 0.30
C ASP A 67 -12.53 2.60 0.74
N ALA A 68 -13.82 2.65 1.07
CA ALA A 68 -14.50 3.89 1.51
C ALA A 68 -13.94 4.48 2.81
N ALA A 69 -13.14 3.73 3.55
CA ALA A 69 -12.47 4.16 4.78
C ALA A 69 -10.96 4.36 4.59
N GLY A 70 -10.46 4.33 3.35
CA GLY A 70 -9.05 4.52 2.99
C GLY A 70 -8.15 3.34 3.36
N ASN A 71 -8.71 2.15 3.58
CA ASN A 71 -7.93 0.95 3.89
C ASN A 71 -7.72 0.08 2.66
N ILE A 72 -6.64 -0.69 2.72
CA ILE A 72 -6.32 -1.77 1.79
C ILE A 72 -5.82 -2.96 2.59
N THR A 73 -6.20 -4.16 2.16
CA THR A 73 -5.81 -5.41 2.81
C THR A 73 -5.39 -6.42 1.75
N PHE A 74 -4.12 -6.80 1.75
CA PHE A 74 -3.59 -7.89 0.93
C PHE A 74 -3.58 -9.17 1.76
N THR A 75 -4.29 -10.20 1.30
CA THR A 75 -4.36 -11.51 1.95
C THR A 75 -3.86 -12.59 1.03
N GLY A 76 -2.89 -13.39 1.48
CA GLY A 76 -2.40 -14.50 0.68
C GLY A 76 -1.34 -15.33 1.40
N SER A 77 -0.94 -16.41 0.74
CA SER A 77 0.21 -17.22 1.14
C SER A 77 1.46 -16.62 0.52
N TRP A 78 2.07 -15.68 1.23
CA TRP A 78 3.26 -14.99 0.79
C TRP A 78 4.52 -15.74 1.22
N LEU A 79 5.56 -15.71 0.38
CA LEU A 79 6.87 -16.27 0.70
C LEU A 79 7.51 -15.51 1.88
N SER A 80 8.62 -16.01 2.41
CA SER A 80 9.44 -15.22 3.33
C SER A 80 10.37 -14.34 2.52
N GLY A 81 10.41 -13.03 2.79
CA GLY A 81 11.35 -12.12 2.14
C GLY A 81 10.97 -10.65 2.31
N SER A 82 11.51 -9.81 1.43
CA SER A 82 11.27 -8.37 1.43
C SER A 82 10.11 -8.00 0.53
N TYR A 83 9.30 -7.03 0.98
CA TYR A 83 8.11 -6.55 0.28
C TYR A 83 8.11 -5.02 0.22
N THR A 84 7.44 -4.47 -0.79
CA THR A 84 7.16 -3.04 -0.86
C THR A 84 5.71 -2.80 -1.27
N MET A 85 5.22 -1.62 -0.93
CA MET A 85 3.91 -1.11 -1.34
C MET A 85 4.11 0.26 -1.96
N GLU A 86 3.55 0.46 -3.16
CA GLU A 86 3.63 1.73 -3.88
C GLU A 86 2.20 2.25 -4.10
N ALA A 87 1.95 3.51 -3.74
CA ALA A 87 0.64 4.12 -3.81
C ALA A 87 0.58 5.20 -4.90
N THR A 88 -0.38 5.08 -5.81
CA THR A 88 -0.61 6.00 -6.93
C THR A 88 -1.99 6.66 -6.79
N HIS A 89 -2.01 7.98 -6.67
CA HIS A 89 -3.25 8.76 -6.72
C HIS A 89 -3.72 8.89 -8.17
N GLN A 90 -4.99 8.60 -8.43
CA GLN A 90 -5.60 8.63 -9.78
C GLN A 90 -5.99 10.05 -10.21
#